data_AF-A0A6V7WEC3-F1
#
_entry.id   AF-A0A6V7WEC3-F1
#
_cell.length_a   1.000
_cell.length_b   1.000
_cell.length_c   1.000
_cell.angle_alpha   90.00
_cell.angle_beta   90.00
_cell.angle_gamma   90.00
#
_symmetry.space_group_name_H-M   'P 1'
#
loop_
_entity.id
_entity.type
_entity.pdbx_description
1 polymer ?
#
loop_
_entity_poly.entity_id
_entity_poly.type
_entity_poly.pdbx_seq_one_letter_code
_entity_poly.pdbx_strand_id
1 'polypeptide(L)'
;MPTIESSHRQLLNEYSKQNFTVIGRILEDIQNEFNEIQIKKGVWPSLNILKDYYEIKAIYLAKEGKLIEFGQAIKDVEALYEAGINDGKKFWIRNKKI
;
A
#
# COMPACT_ATOMS: atom_id res chain seq x y z
N MET A 1 -1.78 -11.14 17.31
CA MET A 1 -1.40 -10.79 15.93
C MET A 1 -1.07 -9.30 15.89
N PRO A 2 -0.07 -8.87 15.10
CA PRO A 2 0.14 -7.45 14.81
C PRO A 2 -1.12 -6.84 14.17
N THR A 3 -1.30 -5.53 14.31
CA THR A 3 -2.32 -4.80 13.53
C THR A 3 -1.69 -4.24 12.27
N ILE A 4 -2.53 -3.89 11.28
CA ILE A 4 -2.04 -3.36 10.01
C ILE A 4 -1.24 -2.07 10.17
N GLU A 5 -1.58 -1.24 11.15
CA GLU A 5 -0.83 -0.03 11.50
C GLU A 5 0.52 -0.36 12.15
N SER A 6 0.64 -1.49 12.86
CA SER A 6 1.91 -1.97 13.38
C SER A 6 2.80 -2.47 12.26
N SER A 7 2.28 -3.30 11.37
CA SER A 7 3.02 -3.87 10.24
C SER A 7 3.44 -2.79 9.26
N HIS A 8 2.57 -1.81 8.98
CA HIS A 8 2.90 -0.62 8.17
C HIS A 8 4.03 0.22 8.79
N ARG A 9 4.00 0.49 10.11
CA ARG A 9 5.09 1.21 10.78
C ARG A 9 6.42 0.45 10.72
N GLN A 10 6.39 -0.87 10.85
CA GLN A 10 7.58 -1.70 10.68
C GLN A 10 8.11 -1.63 9.25
N LEU A 11 7.23 -1.68 8.25
CA LEU A 11 7.60 -1.54 6.84
C LEU A 11 8.34 -0.22 6.60
N LEU A 12 7.78 0.91 7.04
CA LEU A 12 8.39 2.23 6.88
C LEU A 12 9.75 2.33 7.59
N ASN A 13 9.85 1.78 8.79
CA ASN A 13 11.10 1.77 9.56
C ASN A 13 12.20 0.97 8.87
N GLU A 14 11.90 -0.25 8.40
CA GLU A 14 12.89 -1.08 7.71
C GLU A 14 13.21 -0.56 6.31
N TYR A 15 12.25 0.08 5.64
CA TYR A 15 12.50 0.79 4.39
C TYR A 15 13.46 1.98 4.57
N SER A 16 13.29 2.77 5.64
CA SER A 16 14.21 3.89 5.96
C SER A 16 15.65 3.43 6.18
N LYS A 17 15.84 2.19 6.64
CA LYS A 17 17.15 1.53 6.84
C LYS A 17 17.65 0.79 5.61
N GLN A 18 16.88 0.76 4.52
CA GLN A 18 17.15 -0.04 3.33
C GLN A 18 17.35 -1.54 3.62
N ASN A 19 16.65 -2.08 4.63
CA ASN A 19 16.78 -3.47 5.04
C ASN A 19 15.87 -4.40 4.21
N PHE A 20 16.21 -4.56 2.93
CA PHE A 20 15.37 -5.28 1.96
C PHE A 20 15.16 -6.77 2.28
N THR A 21 16.07 -7.40 3.03
CA THR A 21 15.91 -8.78 3.50
C THR A 21 14.68 -8.93 4.41
N VAL A 22 14.41 -7.94 5.27
CA VAL A 22 13.27 -7.97 6.20
C VAL A 22 12.00 -7.45 5.53
N ILE A 23 12.13 -6.50 4.60
CA ILE A 23 11.00 -5.89 3.87
C ILE A 23 10.16 -6.95 3.16
N GLY A 24 10.79 -7.93 2.48
CA GLY A 24 10.06 -8.99 1.78
C GLY A 24 9.06 -9.73 2.68
N ARG A 25 9.49 -10.13 3.88
CA ARG A 25 8.64 -10.79 4.87
C ARG A 25 7.51 -9.87 5.35
N ILE A 26 7.82 -8.60 5.66
CA ILE A 26 6.81 -7.65 6.14
C ILE A 26 5.74 -7.40 5.05
N LEU A 27 6.12 -7.35 3.78
CA LEU A 27 5.17 -7.22 2.68
C LEU A 27 4.22 -8.41 2.58
N GLU A 28 4.70 -9.64 2.80
CA GLU A 28 3.86 -10.83 2.85
C GLU A 28 2.90 -10.81 4.05
N ASP A 29 3.40 -10.42 5.22
CA ASP A 29 2.56 -10.27 6.43
C ASP A 29 1.43 -9.26 6.18
N ILE A 30 1.76 -8.08 5.63
CA ILE A 30 0.77 -7.05 5.28
C ILE A 30 -0.25 -7.56 4.25
N GLN A 31 0.18 -8.32 3.23
CA GLN A 31 -0.73 -8.88 2.23
C GLN A 31 -1.74 -9.85 2.86
N ASN A 32 -1.29 -10.67 3.80
CA ASN A 32 -2.17 -11.57 4.54
C ASN A 32 -3.16 -10.80 5.40
N GLU A 33 -2.71 -9.76 6.09
CA GLU A 33 -3.57 -8.88 6.88
C GLU A 33 -4.61 -8.16 6.02
N PHE A 34 -4.26 -7.70 4.81
CA PHE A 34 -5.22 -7.13 3.85
C PHE A 34 -6.31 -8.13 3.50
N ASN A 35 -5.93 -9.36 3.17
CA ASN A 35 -6.88 -10.42 2.84
C ASN A 35 -7.82 -10.71 4.02
N GLU A 36 -7.28 -10.78 5.23
CA GLU A 36 -8.09 -10.97 6.44
C GLU A 36 -9.07 -9.82 6.69
N ILE A 37 -8.61 -8.57 6.56
CA ILE A 37 -9.46 -7.38 6.76
C ILE A 37 -10.58 -7.38 5.71
N GLN A 38 -10.26 -7.67 4.45
CA GLN A 38 -11.26 -7.70 3.37
C GLN A 38 -12.29 -8.82 3.58
N ILE A 39 -11.85 -10.02 3.99
CA ILE A 39 -12.74 -11.15 4.28
C ILE A 39 -13.63 -10.87 5.51
N LYS A 40 -13.05 -10.35 6.60
CA LYS A 40 -13.76 -10.20 7.88
C LYS A 40 -14.63 -8.95 7.94
N LYS A 41 -14.19 -7.86 7.34
CA LYS A 41 -14.79 -6.52 7.51
C LYS A 41 -15.34 -5.94 6.22
N GLY A 42 -15.01 -6.51 5.06
CA GLY A 42 -15.46 -5.99 3.75
C GLY A 42 -14.96 -4.57 3.45
N VAL A 43 -13.88 -4.15 4.10
CA VAL A 43 -13.27 -2.83 3.92
C VAL A 43 -11.79 -2.95 3.62
N TRP A 44 -11.25 -1.95 2.94
CA TRP A 44 -9.82 -1.82 2.73
C TRP A 44 -9.16 -0.95 3.82
N PRO A 45 -7.86 -1.13 4.08
CA PRO A 45 -7.05 -0.19 4.86
C PRO A 45 -7.08 1.22 4.27
N SER A 46 -6.62 2.20 5.05
CA SER A 46 -6.55 3.58 4.59
C SER A 46 -5.71 3.72 3.32
N LEU A 47 -6.06 4.70 2.47
CA LEU A 47 -5.37 4.95 1.21
C LEU A 47 -3.85 5.18 1.41
N ASN A 48 -3.45 5.81 2.51
CA ASN A 48 -2.03 6.05 2.81
C ASN A 48 -1.26 4.74 3.05
N ILE A 49 -1.85 3.80 3.82
CA ILE A 49 -1.24 2.49 4.06
C ILE A 49 -1.10 1.71 2.73
N LEU A 50 -2.12 1.76 1.89
CA LEU A 50 -2.10 1.09 0.58
C LEU A 50 -1.01 1.68 -0.31
N LYS A 51 -0.93 3.01 -0.41
CA LYS A 51 0.09 3.69 -1.23
C LYS A 51 1.50 3.30 -0.80
N ASP A 52 1.82 3.47 0.48
CA ASP A 52 3.14 3.16 1.01
C ASP A 52 3.50 1.68 0.77
N TYR A 53 2.53 0.77 0.98
CA TYR A 53 2.73 -0.65 0.73
C TYR A 53 3.07 -0.94 -0.74
N TYR A 54 2.27 -0.46 -1.69
CA TYR A 54 2.47 -0.78 -3.11
C TYR A 54 3.70 -0.09 -3.70
N GLU A 55 4.04 1.12 -3.26
CA GLU A 55 5.28 1.80 -3.67
C GLU A 55 6.52 1.03 -3.19
N ILE A 56 6.56 0.67 -1.90
CA ILE A 56 7.69 -0.08 -1.34
C ILE A 56 7.76 -1.48 -1.96
N LYS A 57 6.62 -2.12 -2.21
CA LYS A 57 6.54 -3.41 -2.92
C LYS A 57 7.11 -3.32 -4.32
N ALA A 58 6.78 -2.28 -5.09
CA ALA A 58 7.34 -2.09 -6.42
C ALA A 58 8.87 -1.95 -6.37
N ILE A 59 9.40 -1.14 -5.44
CA ILE A 59 10.85 -0.97 -5.26
C ILE A 59 11.52 -2.30 -4.87
N TYR A 60 10.92 -3.05 -3.95
CA TYR A 60 11.40 -4.38 -3.56
C TYR A 60 11.44 -5.34 -4.75
N LEU A 61 10.36 -5.44 -5.53
CA LEU A 61 10.26 -6.34 -6.68
C LEU A 61 11.25 -5.99 -7.79
N ALA A 62 11.46 -4.69 -8.04
CA ALA A 62 12.48 -4.22 -8.98
C ALA A 62 13.88 -4.65 -8.54
N LYS A 63 14.19 -4.55 -7.24
CA LYS A 63 15.47 -4.98 -6.66
C LYS A 63 15.70 -6.48 -6.77
N GLU A 64 14.64 -7.28 -6.58
CA GLU A 64 14.67 -8.73 -6.71
C GLU A 64 14.66 -9.21 -8.19
N GLY A 65 14.57 -8.31 -9.16
CA GLY A 65 14.52 -8.65 -10.59
C GLY A 65 13.19 -9.28 -11.04
N LYS A 66 12.12 -9.17 -10.24
CA LYS A 66 10.79 -9.73 -10.50
C LYS A 66 9.96 -8.77 -11.36
N LEU A 67 10.33 -8.67 -12.64
CA LEU A 67 9.84 -7.62 -13.55
C LEU A 67 8.32 -7.67 -13.83
N ILE A 68 7.73 -8.87 -13.85
CA ILE A 68 6.29 -9.04 -14.13
C ILE A 68 5.47 -8.51 -12.95
N GLU A 69 5.81 -8.96 -11.74
CA GLU A 69 5.16 -8.55 -10.50
C GLU A 69 5.42 -7.06 -10.21
N PHE A 70 6.62 -6.56 -10.54
CA PHE A 70 6.92 -5.14 -10.49
C PHE A 70 5.98 -4.33 -11.38
N GLY A 71 5.79 -4.74 -12.64
CA GLY A 71 4.87 -4.07 -13.56
C GLY A 71 3.43 -4.04 -13.04
N GLN A 72 2.99 -5.10 -12.36
CA GLN A 72 1.68 -5.11 -11.71
C GLN A 72 1.64 -4.15 -10.50
N ALA A 73 2.66 -4.16 -9.66
CA ALA A 73 2.72 -3.26 -8.50
C ALA A 73 2.68 -1.78 -8.90
N ILE A 74 3.31 -1.40 -10.02
CA ILE A 74 3.23 -0.03 -10.56
C ILE A 74 1.79 0.33 -10.97
N LYS A 75 1.07 -0.57 -11.65
CA LYS A 75 -0.35 -0.33 -11.99
C LYS A 75 -1.22 -0.14 -10.74
N ASP A 76 -0.93 -0.91 -9.69
CA ASP A 76 -1.65 -0.78 -8.42
C ASP A 76 -1.37 0.60 -7.77
N VAL A 77 -0.12 1.08 -7.81
CA VAL A 77 0.24 2.44 -7.38
C VAL A 77 -0.52 3.50 -8.18
N GLU A 78 -0.51 3.42 -9.52
CA GLU A 78 -1.20 4.36 -10.41
C GLU A 78 -2.71 4.44 -10.09
N ALA A 79 -3.36 3.29 -9.93
CA ALA A 79 -4.78 3.23 -9.57
C ALA A 79 -5.09 3.93 -8.24
N LEU A 80 -4.19 3.83 -7.24
CA LEU A 80 -4.35 4.48 -5.94
C LEU A 80 -4.17 6.00 -6.02
N TYR A 81 -3.29 6.49 -6.91
CA TYR A 81 -3.14 7.92 -7.16
C TYR A 81 -4.37 8.50 -7.86
N GLU A 82 -4.90 7.82 -8.86
CA GLU A 82 -6.15 8.21 -9.53
C GLU A 82 -7.34 8.21 -8.57
N ALA A 83 -7.46 7.19 -7.72
CA ALA A 83 -8.48 7.13 -6.68
C ALA A 83 -8.39 8.31 -5.71
N GLY A 84 -7.18 8.65 -5.24
CA GLY A 84 -6.95 9.79 -4.36
C GLY A 84 -7.31 11.14 -4.99
N ILE A 85 -6.99 11.33 -6.27
CA ILE A 85 -7.38 12.54 -7.02
C ILE A 85 -8.91 12.64 -7.14
N ASN A 86 -9.58 11.54 -7.45
CA ASN A 86 -11.03 11.52 -7.61
C ASN A 86 -11.78 11.72 -6.28
N ASP A 87 -11.24 11.23 -5.17
CA ASP A 87 -11.79 11.49 -3.84
C ASP A 87 -11.59 12.96 -3.43
N GLY A 88 -10.42 13.53 -3.73
CA GLY A 88 -10.14 14.96 -3.56
C GLY A 88 -11.06 15.85 -4.42
N LYS A 89 -11.32 15.48 -5.68
CA LYS A 89 -12.26 16.19 -6.56
C LYS A 89 -13.70 16.12 -6.03
N LYS A 90 -14.16 14.98 -5.52
CA LYS A 90 -15.48 14.86 -4.88
C LYS A 90 -15.60 15.73 -3.62
N PHE A 91 -14.53 15.85 -2.84
CA PHE A 91 -14.47 16.74 -1.68
C PHE A 91 -14.57 18.22 -2.09
N TRP A 92 -13.85 18.63 -3.15
CA TRP A 92 -13.92 19.98 -3.70
C TRP A 92 -15.29 20.35 -4.28
N ILE A 93 -15.98 19.41 -4.96
CA ILE A 93 -17.33 19.65 -5.51
C ILE A 93 -18.37 19.77 -4.39
N ARG A 94 -18.26 18.96 -3.33
CA ARG A 94 -19.15 19.09 -2.15
C ARG A 94 -18.98 20.42 -1.42
N ASN A 95 -17.76 20.95 -1.37
CA ASN A 95 -17.47 22.24 -0.71
C ASN A 95 -17.69 23.48 -1.61
N LYS A 96 -18.07 23.30 -2.89
CA LYS A 96 -18.39 24.39 -3.82
C LYS A 96 -19.89 24.69 -3.96
N LYS A 97 -20.76 24.03 -3.20
CA LYS A 97 -22.15 24.48 -3.04
C LYS A 97 -22.20 25.62 -2.00
N ILE A 98 -21.91 26.84 -2.45
CA ILE A 98 -22.32 28.10 -1.79
C ILE A 98 -22.98 28.94 -2.87
#